data_AF-A0A7W3R9B1-F1
#
_entry.id   AF-A0A7W3R9B1-F1
#
_cell.length_a   1.000
_cell.length_b   1.000
_cell.length_c   1.000
_cell.angle_alpha   90.00
_cell.angle_beta   90.00
_cell.angle_gamma   90.00
#
_symmetry.space_group_name_H-M   'P 1'
#
loop_
_entity.id
_entity.type
_entity.pdbx_description
1 polymer ?
#
loop_
_entity_poly.entity_id
_entity_poly.type
_entity_poly.pdbx_seq_one_letter_code
_entity_poly.pdbx_strand_id
1 'polypeptide(L)'
;MPCFRCGARQSDPVRGASPWKRGVRADRQVLVCPACQRSEDWTAALDRCVACGSTALICRLGEVECRACGHVRQARPPDRSGDLVTSGAPGLSEEVAAALSRVLGRGLLG
;
A
#
# COMPACT_ATOMS: atom_id res chain seq x y z
N MET A 1 -0.24 -7.48 8.35
CA MET A 1 -0.88 -6.19 8.69
C MET A 1 -1.83 -6.43 9.85
N PRO A 2 -1.60 -5.86 11.04
CA PRO A 2 -2.48 -6.05 12.20
C PRO A 2 -3.81 -5.29 12.04
N CYS A 3 -4.76 -5.61 12.91
CA CYS A 3 -5.99 -4.83 13.09
C CYS A 3 -5.61 -3.39 13.44
N PHE A 4 -6.14 -2.41 12.70
CA PHE A 4 -5.77 -1.02 12.94
C PHE A 4 -6.28 -0.49 14.30
N ARG A 5 -7.33 -1.12 14.87
CA ARG A 5 -7.92 -0.71 16.15
C ARG A 5 -7.18 -1.28 17.36
N CYS A 6 -6.96 -2.59 17.39
CA CYS A 6 -6.42 -3.29 18.57
C CYS A 6 -5.04 -3.92 18.37
N GLY A 7 -4.45 -3.82 17.18
CA GLY A 7 -3.13 -4.40 16.89
C GLY A 7 -3.11 -5.92 16.73
N ALA A 8 -4.23 -6.62 16.93
CA ALA A 8 -4.32 -8.07 16.75
C ALA A 8 -3.82 -8.49 15.36
N ARG A 9 -3.07 -9.60 15.27
CA ARG A 9 -2.59 -10.13 13.99
C ARG A 9 -3.54 -11.21 13.49
N GLN A 10 -3.71 -11.27 12.18
CA GLN A 10 -4.41 -12.38 11.55
C GLN A 10 -3.56 -13.65 11.76
N SER A 11 -4.16 -14.67 12.37
CA SER A 11 -3.63 -16.04 12.37
C SER A 11 -3.80 -16.65 10.98
N ASP A 12 -3.09 -17.74 10.70
CA ASP A 12 -3.07 -18.41 9.40
C ASP A 12 -4.50 -18.55 8.81
N PRO A 13 -4.80 -17.93 7.65
CA PRO A 13 -6.13 -17.97 7.09
C PRO A 13 -6.50 -19.41 6.70
N VAL A 14 -7.51 -19.96 7.37
CA VAL A 14 -8.19 -21.16 6.89
C VAL A 14 -8.76 -20.93 5.49
N ARG A 15 -8.78 -21.96 4.66
CA ARG A 15 -9.29 -21.91 3.29
C ARG A 15 -10.72 -21.37 3.29
N GLY A 16 -10.98 -20.31 2.52
CA GLY A 16 -12.31 -19.70 2.41
C GLY A 16 -12.31 -18.18 2.60
N ALA A 17 -13.50 -17.61 2.80
CA ALA A 17 -13.66 -16.18 3.03
C ALA A 17 -13.08 -15.78 4.40
N SER A 18 -12.17 -14.80 4.39
CA SER A 18 -11.61 -14.29 5.64
C SER A 18 -12.68 -13.55 6.46
N PRO A 19 -12.80 -13.81 7.77
CA PRO A 19 -13.72 -13.06 8.63
C PRO A 19 -13.23 -11.62 8.91
N TRP A 20 -12.01 -11.28 8.48
CA TRP A 20 -11.45 -9.94 8.61
C TRP A 20 -11.99 -9.01 7.54
N LYS A 21 -12.50 -7.85 7.94
CA LYS A 21 -12.93 -6.81 7.00
C LYS A 21 -11.75 -5.94 6.59
N ARG A 22 -11.77 -5.56 5.31
CA ARG A 22 -10.85 -4.60 4.70
C ARG A 22 -11.57 -3.27 4.55
N GLY A 23 -10.83 -2.18 4.74
CA GLY A 23 -11.29 -0.82 4.45
C GLY A 23 -10.10 0.10 4.22
N VAL A 24 -10.37 1.38 3.99
CA VAL A 24 -9.33 2.41 3.81
C VAL A 24 -9.45 3.40 4.96
N ARG A 25 -8.31 3.85 5.49
CA ARG A 25 -8.23 4.93 6.48
C ARG A 25 -7.06 5.83 6.12
N ALA A 26 -7.31 7.13 5.97
CA ALA A 26 -6.30 8.09 5.55
C ALA A 26 -5.54 7.57 4.31
N ASP A 27 -6.28 7.09 3.32
CA ASP A 27 -5.79 6.58 2.04
C ASP A 27 -4.92 5.30 2.10
N ARG A 28 -4.85 4.66 3.27
CA ARG A 28 -4.12 3.40 3.45
C ARG A 28 -5.07 2.24 3.65
N GLN A 29 -4.75 1.11 3.01
CA GLN A 29 -5.46 -0.15 3.22
C GLN A 29 -5.27 -0.59 4.68
N VAL A 30 -6.37 -0.87 5.37
CA VAL A 30 -6.38 -1.40 6.74
C VAL A 30 -7.20 -2.68 6.85
N LEU A 31 -6.95 -3.42 7.92
CA LEU A 31 -7.69 -4.61 8.34
C LEU A 31 -8.39 -4.36 9.68
N VAL A 32 -9.57 -4.94 9.85
CA VAL A 32 -10.35 -4.93 11.10
C VAL A 32 -10.64 -6.35 11.53
N CYS A 33 -10.22 -6.72 12.74
CA CYS A 33 -10.44 -8.07 13.27
C CYS A 33 -11.92 -8.30 13.60
N PRO A 34 -12.39 -9.56 13.60
CA PRO A 34 -13.79 -9.89 13.91
C PRO A 34 -14.27 -9.36 15.26
N ALA A 35 -13.40 -9.32 16.28
CA ALA A 35 -13.76 -8.76 17.59
C ALA A 35 -14.08 -7.26 17.51
N CYS A 36 -13.24 -6.48 16.83
CA CYS A 36 -13.48 -5.04 16.65
C CYS A 36 -14.68 -4.73 15.74
N GLN A 37 -15.09 -5.66 14.86
CA GLN A 37 -16.28 -5.50 14.01
C GLN A 37 -17.60 -5.62 14.79
N ARG A 38 -17.59 -6.12 16.04
CA ARG A 38 -18.82 -6.25 16.85
C ARG A 38 -19.29 -4.92 17.46
N SER A 39 -18.44 -3.89 17.47
CA SER A 39 -18.79 -2.54 17.90
C SER A 39 -19.65 -1.86 16.83
N GLU A 40 -20.77 -1.25 17.20
CA GLU A 40 -21.72 -0.65 16.23
C GLU A 40 -21.04 0.33 15.27
N ASP A 41 -20.13 1.17 15.78
CA ASP A 41 -19.44 2.20 15.01
C ASP A 41 -18.05 1.78 14.50
N TRP A 42 -17.81 0.49 14.31
CA TRP A 42 -16.48 0.03 13.89
C TRP A 42 -16.01 0.62 12.54
N THR A 43 -16.95 1.02 11.68
CA THR A 43 -16.66 1.65 10.38
C THR A 43 -16.44 3.16 10.46
N ALA A 44 -16.72 3.80 11.61
CA ALA A 44 -16.71 5.26 11.71
C ALA A 44 -15.35 5.90 11.42
N ALA A 45 -14.26 5.17 11.68
CA ALA A 45 -12.89 5.61 11.42
C ALA A 45 -12.39 5.26 10.00
N LEU A 46 -13.23 4.67 9.15
CA LEU A 46 -12.90 4.35 7.76
C LEU A 46 -13.28 5.51 6.85
N ASP A 47 -12.49 5.69 5.80
CA ASP A 47 -12.78 6.61 4.72
C ASP A 47 -14.07 6.18 4.01
N ARG A 48 -14.84 7.17 3.55
CA ARG A 48 -16.09 6.97 2.81
C ARG A 48 -15.93 7.41 1.37
N CYS A 49 -16.63 6.73 0.48
CA CYS A 49 -16.73 7.16 -0.91
C CYS A 49 -17.44 8.51 -0.97
N VAL A 50 -16.83 9.49 -1.63
CA VAL A 50 -17.44 10.82 -1.83
C VAL A 50 -18.67 10.78 -2.74
N ALA A 51 -18.79 9.75 -3.59
CA ALA A 51 -19.91 9.61 -4.53
C ALA A 51 -21.13 8.91 -3.91
N CYS A 52 -20.93 7.90 -3.06
CA CYS A 52 -22.05 7.08 -2.54
C CYS A 52 -22.03 6.81 -1.02
N GLY A 53 -21.06 7.36 -0.27
CA GLY A 53 -20.97 7.21 1.19
C GLY A 53 -20.50 5.83 1.70
N SER A 54 -20.33 4.85 0.82
CA SER A 54 -19.89 3.49 1.19
C SER A 54 -18.46 3.47 1.74
N THR A 55 -18.21 2.60 2.73
CA THR A 55 -16.88 2.31 3.29
C THR A 55 -16.19 1.11 2.62
N ALA A 56 -16.82 0.51 1.60
CA ALA A 56 -16.28 -0.60 0.82
C ALA A 56 -15.19 -0.13 -0.16
N LEU A 57 -14.14 0.48 0.37
CA LEU A 57 -13.02 1.04 -0.37
C LEU A 57 -11.84 0.06 -0.39
N ILE A 58 -11.08 0.07 -1.49
CA ILE A 58 -9.82 -0.66 -1.64
C ILE A 58 -8.74 0.28 -2.15
N CYS A 59 -7.53 0.18 -1.59
CA CYS A 59 -6.37 0.93 -2.06
C CYS A 59 -5.48 0.03 -2.92
N ARG A 60 -5.21 0.43 -4.16
CA ARG A 60 -4.43 -0.31 -5.16
C ARG A 60 -3.53 0.66 -5.92
N LEU A 61 -2.22 0.40 -5.94
CA LEU A 61 -1.25 1.13 -6.76
C LEU A 61 -1.31 2.68 -6.65
N GLY A 62 -1.67 3.21 -5.47
CA GLY A 62 -1.80 4.66 -5.27
C GLY A 62 -3.20 5.22 -5.56
N GLU A 63 -4.18 4.37 -5.85
CA GLU A 63 -5.58 4.76 -6.04
C GLU A 63 -6.48 4.13 -4.99
N VAL A 64 -7.56 4.83 -4.64
CA VAL A 64 -8.65 4.34 -3.81
C VAL A 64 -9.89 4.15 -4.67
N GLU A 65 -10.34 2.91 -4.79
CA GLU A 65 -11.50 2.49 -5.57
C GLU A 65 -12.67 2.11 -4.63
N CYS A 66 -13.87 2.60 -4.92
CA CYS A 66 -15.09 2.17 -4.25
C CYS A 66 -15.70 0.94 -4.91
N ARG A 67 -15.78 -0.17 -4.20
CA ARG A 67 -16.36 -1.42 -4.72
C ARG A 67 -17.88 -1.40 -4.84
N ALA A 68 -18.55 -0.39 -4.29
CA ALA A 68 -20.00 -0.28 -4.34
C ALA A 68 -20.50 0.48 -5.59
N CYS A 69 -19.78 1.51 -6.04
CA CYS A 69 -20.20 2.35 -7.18
C CYS A 69 -19.12 2.50 -8.27
N GLY A 70 -17.91 2.00 -8.06
CA GLY A 70 -16.80 2.10 -9.02
C GLY A 70 -16.04 3.44 -9.00
N HIS A 71 -16.42 4.40 -8.16
CA HIS A 71 -15.69 5.68 -8.08
C HIS A 71 -14.22 5.47 -7.67
N VAL A 72 -13.29 6.07 -8.42
CA VAL A 72 -11.85 6.01 -8.20
C VAL A 72 -11.32 7.40 -7.91
N ARG A 73 -10.41 7.50 -6.93
CA ARG A 73 -9.65 8.72 -6.63
C ARG A 73 -8.19 8.38 -6.34
N GLN A 74 -7.30 9.35 -6.53
CA GLN A 74 -5.91 9.19 -6.11
C GLN A 74 -5.82 9.12 -4.58
N ALA A 75 -4.99 8.21 -4.08
CA ALA A 75 -4.57 8.18 -2.68
C ALA A 75 -3.61 9.35 -2.45
N ARG A 76 -3.79 10.08 -1.35
CA ARG A 76 -2.77 11.03 -0.90
C ARG A 76 -1.48 10.24 -0.66
N PRO A 77 -0.35 10.66 -1.26
CA PRO A 77 0.93 10.06 -0.92
C PRO A 77 1.13 10.19 0.59
N PRO A 78 1.67 9.17 1.28
CA PRO A 78 2.03 9.32 2.68
C PRO A 78 2.91 10.56 2.82
N ASP A 79 2.71 11.36 3.87
CA ASP A 79 3.55 12.51 4.15
C ASP A 79 5.01 12.03 4.18
N ARG A 80 5.77 12.38 3.13
CA ARG A 80 7.09 11.80 2.83
C ARG A 80 8.18 12.39 3.72
N SER A 81 7.81 13.10 4.77
CA SER A 81 8.72 13.86 5.64
C SER A 81 9.75 13.01 6.41
N GLY A 82 9.78 11.67 6.26
CA GLY A 82 10.77 10.85 6.98
C GLY A 82 11.23 9.52 6.35
N ASP A 83 10.78 9.14 5.14
CA ASP A 83 11.01 7.77 4.63
C ASP A 83 11.35 7.68 3.13
N LEU A 84 11.62 8.82 2.48
CA LEU A 84 12.34 8.79 1.20
C LEU A 84 13.80 8.50 1.51
N VAL A 85 14.18 7.22 1.46
CA VAL A 85 15.58 6.87 1.20
C VAL A 85 15.87 7.40 -0.20
N THR A 86 16.57 8.52 -0.29
CA THR A 86 17.21 8.93 -1.54
C THR A 86 18.21 7.85 -1.88
N SER A 87 17.82 6.89 -2.72
CA SER A 87 18.73 5.96 -3.39
C SER A 87 19.54 6.72 -4.44
N GLY A 88 20.33 7.66 -3.97
CA GLY A 88 21.31 8.38 -4.77
C GLY A 88 22.59 8.28 -3.99
N ALA A 89 23.35 7.19 -4.16
CA ALA A 89 24.78 7.33 -3.99
C ALA A 89 25.24 8.14 -5.22
N PRO A 90 25.64 9.41 -5.04
CA PRO A 90 26.09 10.23 -6.15
C PRO A 90 27.32 9.55 -6.77
N GLY A 91 27.37 9.46 -8.10
CA GLY A 91 28.49 8.83 -8.82
C GLY A 91 28.30 7.37 -9.23
N LEU A 92 27.24 6.68 -8.78
CA LEU A 92 26.99 5.28 -9.18
C LEU A 92 26.82 5.12 -10.69
N SER A 93 26.17 6.08 -11.35
CA SER A 93 25.97 6.04 -12.80
C SER A 93 27.30 6.13 -13.55
N GLU A 94 28.23 7.01 -13.13
CA GLU A 94 29.59 7.06 -13.70
C GLU A 94 30.38 5.77 -13.43
N GLU A 95 30.27 5.20 -12.22
CA GLU A 95 30.97 3.97 -11.86
C GLU A 95 30.52 2.77 -12.72
N VAL A 96 29.20 2.62 -12.91
CA VAL A 96 28.62 1.59 -13.77
C VAL A 96 29.02 1.80 -15.23
N ALA A 97 28.98 3.04 -15.73
CA ALA A 97 29.43 3.34 -17.09
C ALA A 97 30.90 2.94 -17.32
N ALA A 98 31.79 3.28 -16.38
CA ALA A 98 33.20 2.92 -16.46
C ALA A 98 33.41 1.39 -16.41
N ALA A 99 32.64 0.67 -15.60
CA ALA A 99 32.70 -0.78 -15.55
C ALA A 99 32.25 -1.42 -16.87
N LEU A 100 31.15 -0.96 -17.45
CA LEU A 100 30.64 -1.44 -18.74
C LEU A 100 31.64 -1.22 -19.88
N SER A 101 32.30 -0.05 -19.93
CA SER A 101 33.34 0.23 -20.93
C SER A 101 34.53 -0.74 -20.82
N ARG A 102 34.92 -1.15 -19.61
CA ARG A 102 36.02 -2.12 -19.42
C ARG A 102 35.66 -3.53 -19.88
N VAL A 103 34.41 -3.96 -19.66
CA VAL A 103 33.93 -5.29 -20.05
C VAL A 103 33.72 -5.37 -21.56
N LEU A 104 33.03 -4.38 -22.13
CA LEU A 104 32.69 -4.37 -23.55
C LEU A 104 33.89 -3.98 -24.43
N GLY A 105 34.78 -3.11 -23.96
CA GLY A 105 36.00 -2.73 -24.66
C GLY A 105 37.01 -3.87 -24.80
N ARG A 106 36.98 -4.87 -23.91
CA ARG A 106 37.78 -6.09 -24.04
C ARG A 106 37.23 -7.09 -25.07
N GLY A 107 35.98 -6.94 -25.51
CA GLY A 107 35.34 -7.82 -26.50
C GLY A 107 35.60 -7.44 -27.97
N LEU A 108 36.15 -6.24 -28.23
CA LEU A 108 36.43 -5.73 -29.59
C LEU A 108 37.91 -5.84 -30.00
N LEU A 109 38.77 -6.40 -29.14
CA LEU A 109 40.20 -6.65 -29.40
C LEU A 109 40.56 -8.13 -29.33
N GLY A 110 39.57 -9.03 -29.45
CA GLY A 110 39.74 -10.49 -29.52
C GLY A 110 39.29 -11.02 -30.87
#